data_AF-A0A5C3DPJ4-F1
#
_entry.id   AF-A0A5C3DPJ4-F1
#
_cell.length_a   1.000
_cell.length_b   1.000
_cell.length_c   1.000
_cell.angle_alpha   90.00
_cell.angle_beta   90.00
_cell.angle_gamma   90.00
#
_symmetry.space_group_name_H-M   'P 1'
#
loop_
_entity.id
_entity.type
_entity.pdbx_description
1 polymer ?
#
loop_
_entity_poly.entity_id
_entity_poly.type
_entity_poly.pdbx_seq_one_letter_code
_entity_poly.pdbx_strand_id
1 'polypeptide(L)'
;MRIKATLIATATIAILATADLVTGWFVTQVTQDSDLKYDDFCHRFGSHVDMDHVCFKASTNLFKQIKGSSTFKAYLSPKLNRFALVLTTDKIKLDTDTYSMSVTFAVIGGNGPLQRCAEIKFVANGETKPFDHRQVCHPYEMEVTMPDKAPVHSKTIP
;
A
#
# COMPACT_ATOMS: atom_id res chain seq x y z
N MET A 1 34.73 15.39 43.93
CA MET A 1 33.75 14.50 43.25
C MET A 1 33.36 15.13 41.92
N ARG A 2 33.48 14.39 40.81
CA ARG A 2 33.20 14.88 39.44
C ARG A 2 31.82 14.40 39.01
N ILE A 3 30.89 15.32 38.76
CA ILE A 3 29.55 15.02 38.25
C ILE A 3 29.67 14.92 36.73
N LYS A 4 29.46 13.72 36.17
CA LYS A 4 29.35 13.52 34.72
C LYS A 4 27.94 13.92 34.29
N ALA A 5 27.80 15.07 33.64
CA ALA A 5 26.58 15.45 32.95
C ALA A 5 26.51 14.67 31.62
N THR A 6 25.71 13.61 31.59
CA THR A 6 25.38 12.91 30.35
C THR A 6 24.32 13.73 29.63
N LEU A 7 24.73 14.45 28.58
CA LEU A 7 23.84 15.15 27.67
C LEU A 7 23.04 14.10 26.88
N ILE A 8 21.80 13.85 27.27
CA ILE A 8 20.85 13.13 26.41
C ILE A 8 20.43 14.14 25.36
N ALA A 9 21.04 14.05 24.18
CA ALA A 9 20.57 14.74 22.99
C ALA A 9 19.18 14.20 22.66
N THR A 10 18.14 14.85 23.19
CA THR A 10 16.78 14.71 22.69
C THR A 10 16.79 15.23 21.26
N ALA A 11 16.98 14.32 20.32
CA ALA A 11 16.66 14.57 18.92
C ALA A 11 15.17 14.89 18.88
N THR A 12 14.84 16.18 18.80
CA THR A 12 13.55 16.68 18.36
C THR A 12 13.27 16.05 17.01
N ILE A 13 12.50 14.97 17.00
CA ILE A 13 11.87 14.45 15.79
C ILE A 13 10.94 15.57 15.34
N ALA A 14 11.34 16.26 14.28
CA ALA A 14 10.47 17.17 13.57
C ALA A 14 9.30 16.35 13.03
N ILE A 15 8.21 16.28 13.79
CA ILE A 15 6.91 15.84 13.30
C ILE A 15 6.47 16.96 12.36
N LEU A 16 6.81 16.82 11.08
CA LEU A 16 6.28 17.68 10.04
C LEU A 16 4.76 17.51 10.04
N ALA A 17 4.09 18.50 10.61
CA ALA A 17 2.69 18.76 10.37
C ALA A 17 2.51 19.08 8.89
N THR A 18 1.94 18.14 8.14
CA THR A 18 1.11 18.45 6.97
C THR A 18 -0.11 17.56 7.05
N ALA A 19 -0.96 17.81 8.05
CA ALA A 19 -2.32 17.27 8.08
C ALA A 19 -3.25 18.18 7.25
N ASP A 20 -2.95 18.31 5.95
CA ASP A 20 -3.97 18.44 4.91
C ASP A 20 -4.03 17.09 4.15
N LEU A 21 -3.89 16.00 4.91
CA LEU A 21 -4.02 14.64 4.43
C LEU A 21 -5.50 14.38 4.18
N VAL A 22 -5.92 14.54 2.93
CA VAL A 22 -7.07 13.91 2.27
C VAL A 22 -8.16 13.47 3.27
N THR A 23 -9.05 14.39 3.61
CA THR A 23 -10.24 14.11 4.42
C THR A 23 -11.02 12.95 3.79
N GLY A 24 -10.86 11.75 4.35
CA GLY A 24 -11.55 10.53 3.91
C GLY A 24 -10.64 9.33 3.60
N TRP A 25 -9.31 9.51 3.49
CA TRP A 25 -8.39 8.38 3.33
C TRP A 25 -7.95 7.89 4.72
N PHE A 26 -8.43 6.71 5.15
CA PHE A 26 -7.88 6.03 6.33
C PHE A 26 -6.59 5.33 5.95
N VAL A 27 -5.63 6.06 5.39
CA VAL A 27 -4.27 5.60 5.53
C VAL A 27 -3.84 6.07 6.88
N THR A 28 -3.93 5.12 7.78
CA THR A 28 -3.51 5.19 9.15
C THR A 28 -2.01 5.51 9.14
N GLN A 29 -1.66 6.78 8.96
CA GLN A 29 -0.26 7.18 9.01
C GLN A 29 0.28 6.87 10.40
N VAL A 30 -0.59 6.87 11.41
CA VAL A 30 -0.51 6.15 12.67
C VAL A 30 -1.95 6.13 13.19
N THR A 31 -2.79 5.12 12.93
CA THR A 31 -3.95 4.92 13.84
C THR A 31 -3.40 4.18 15.03
N GLN A 32 -2.95 4.97 16.00
CA GLN A 32 -3.15 4.88 17.45
C GLN A 32 -3.33 3.54 18.19
N ASP A 33 -3.25 2.37 17.57
CA ASP A 33 -3.42 1.06 18.21
C ASP A 33 -2.63 -0.10 17.55
N SER A 34 -1.88 0.13 16.46
CA SER A 34 -0.97 -0.90 15.93
C SER A 34 0.38 -0.31 15.56
N ASP A 35 1.46 -0.77 16.21
CA ASP A 35 2.87 -0.41 15.95
C ASP A 35 3.39 -0.82 14.56
N LEU A 36 2.50 -1.31 13.69
CA LEU A 36 2.81 -1.86 12.38
C LEU A 36 3.14 -0.78 11.35
N LYS A 37 4.16 -1.04 10.55
CA LYS A 37 4.73 -0.14 9.54
C LYS A 37 4.81 -0.84 8.19
N TYR A 38 5.02 -0.06 7.13
CA TYR A 38 5.29 -0.58 5.79
C TYR A 38 6.35 -1.70 5.78
N ASP A 39 7.46 -1.48 6.50
CA ASP A 39 8.60 -2.41 6.51
C ASP A 39 8.29 -3.74 7.22
N ASP A 40 7.28 -3.79 8.10
CA ASP A 40 6.87 -5.06 8.73
C ASP A 40 6.29 -6.04 7.71
N PHE A 41 5.73 -5.54 6.62
CA PHE A 41 5.16 -6.33 5.54
C PHE A 41 6.13 -6.44 4.36
N CYS A 42 6.70 -5.30 3.94
CA CYS A 42 7.33 -5.16 2.63
C CYS A 42 8.86 -5.25 2.64
N HIS A 43 9.47 -5.38 3.82
CA HIS A 43 10.89 -5.67 3.92
C HIS A 43 11.13 -7.19 3.79
N ARG A 44 12.28 -7.59 3.22
CA ARG A 44 12.64 -9.01 3.02
C ARG A 44 12.57 -9.85 4.31
N PHE A 45 12.81 -9.20 5.43
CA PHE A 45 12.76 -9.80 6.78
C PHE A 45 11.72 -9.08 7.65
N GLY A 46 10.65 -8.58 7.02
CA GLY A 46 9.52 -8.00 7.73
C GLY A 46 8.89 -9.03 8.67
N SER A 47 8.40 -8.55 9.81
CA SER A 47 7.81 -9.38 10.86
C SER A 47 6.46 -10.02 10.47
N HIS A 48 5.85 -9.57 9.37
CA HIS A 48 4.51 -9.94 8.91
C HIS A 48 4.48 -10.27 7.40
N VAL A 49 5.61 -10.71 6.84
CA VAL A 49 5.71 -11.15 5.43
C VAL A 49 4.84 -12.37 5.11
N ASP A 50 4.35 -13.06 6.14
CA ASP A 50 3.49 -14.24 6.08
C ASP A 50 1.99 -13.91 6.11
N MET A 51 1.61 -12.63 6.22
CA MET A 51 0.23 -12.15 6.11
C MET A 51 -0.17 -11.88 4.66
N ASP A 52 -1.47 -11.86 4.37
CA ASP A 52 -2.00 -11.43 3.08
C ASP A 52 -1.83 -9.91 2.92
N HIS A 53 -0.81 -9.52 2.17
CA HIS A 53 -0.48 -8.14 1.90
C HIS A 53 0.06 -7.93 0.47
N VAL A 54 0.03 -6.68 0.00
CA VAL A 54 0.71 -6.26 -1.24
C VAL A 54 1.46 -4.97 -0.99
N CYS A 55 2.68 -4.93 -1.49
CA CYS A 55 3.53 -3.74 -1.43
C CYS A 55 3.37 -2.93 -2.70
N PHE A 56 2.94 -1.68 -2.56
CA PHE A 56 2.78 -0.75 -3.67
C PHE A 56 3.81 0.37 -3.61
N LYS A 57 4.29 0.77 -4.78
CA LYS A 57 4.98 2.04 -5.01
C LYS A 57 4.04 2.99 -5.72
N ALA A 58 3.88 4.19 -5.18
CA ALA A 58 2.94 5.19 -5.69
C ALA A 58 3.58 6.58 -5.64
N SER A 59 3.20 7.46 -6.57
CA SER A 59 3.59 8.86 -6.47
C SER A 59 2.79 9.57 -5.39
N THR A 60 3.33 10.68 -4.88
CA THR A 60 2.60 11.58 -3.97
C THR A 60 1.36 12.18 -4.63
N ASN A 61 1.34 12.30 -5.96
CA ASN A 61 0.19 12.82 -6.70
C ASN A 61 -0.97 11.83 -6.70
N LEU A 62 -0.67 10.53 -6.78
CA LEU A 62 -1.70 9.50 -6.74
C LEU A 62 -2.49 9.56 -5.42
N PHE A 63 -1.80 9.76 -4.30
CA PHE A 63 -2.46 9.84 -2.99
C PHE A 63 -3.49 10.97 -2.90
N LYS A 64 -3.30 12.06 -3.65
CA LYS A 64 -4.27 13.17 -3.73
C LYS A 64 -5.50 12.84 -4.58
N GLN A 65 -5.41 11.85 -5.45
CA GLN A 65 -6.50 11.42 -6.34
C GLN A 65 -7.37 10.31 -5.73
N ILE A 66 -6.97 9.73 -4.59
CA ILE A 66 -7.71 8.64 -3.97
C ILE A 66 -9.01 9.20 -3.38
N LYS A 67 -10.13 8.61 -3.77
CA LYS A 67 -11.46 8.96 -3.29
C LYS A 67 -11.68 8.37 -1.90
N GLY A 68 -12.30 9.17 -1.01
CA GLY A 68 -12.62 8.78 0.36
C GLY A 68 -13.63 7.63 0.51
N SER A 69 -14.26 7.18 -0.59
CA SER A 69 -15.10 5.98 -0.62
C SER A 69 -14.31 4.67 -0.63
N SER A 70 -12.98 4.73 -0.68
CA SER A 70 -12.14 3.53 -0.69
C SER A 70 -12.10 2.88 0.68
N THR A 71 -12.34 1.57 0.74
CA THR A 71 -12.42 0.80 1.98
C THR A 71 -11.22 -0.15 2.08
N PHE A 72 -10.13 0.27 2.70
CA PHE A 72 -8.97 -0.59 2.96
C PHE A 72 -8.11 -0.07 4.10
N LYS A 73 -7.36 -0.98 4.74
CA LYS A 73 -6.27 -0.64 5.66
C LYS A 73 -4.94 -0.69 4.91
N ALA A 74 -4.15 0.37 5.02
CA ALA A 74 -2.80 0.41 4.46
C ALA A 74 -1.81 1.12 5.39
N TYR A 75 -0.55 0.74 5.27
CA TYR A 75 0.57 1.31 6.04
C TYR A 75 1.55 2.01 5.09
N LEU A 76 1.79 3.31 5.30
CA LEU A 76 2.71 4.08 4.44
C LEU A 76 4.16 3.87 4.82
N SER A 77 5.02 3.98 3.82
CA SER A 77 6.44 4.24 4.09
C SER A 77 6.62 5.66 4.65
N PRO A 78 7.70 5.90 5.43
CA PRO A 78 8.01 7.24 5.94
C PRO A 78 8.17 8.31 4.86
N LYS A 79 8.48 7.90 3.61
CA LYS A 79 8.67 8.80 2.47
C LYS A 79 7.39 9.11 1.69
N LEU A 80 6.24 8.56 2.11
CA LEU A 80 4.94 8.78 1.47
C LEU A 80 4.98 8.51 -0.05
N ASN A 81 5.67 7.45 -0.44
CA ASN A 81 5.80 7.03 -1.84
C ASN A 81 5.62 5.51 -2.03
N ARG A 82 5.24 4.83 -0.95
CA ARG A 82 4.95 3.40 -0.91
C ARG A 82 3.91 3.13 0.17
N PHE A 83 3.14 2.07 0.00
CA PHE A 83 2.24 1.57 1.03
C PHE A 83 2.08 0.06 0.97
N ALA A 84 1.85 -0.55 2.12
CA ALA A 84 1.50 -1.94 2.25
C ALA A 84 -0.01 -2.02 2.40
N LEU A 85 -0.68 -2.63 1.44
CA LEU A 85 -2.10 -2.95 1.52
C LEU A 85 -2.24 -4.28 2.25
N VAL A 86 -3.02 -4.34 3.33
CA VAL A 86 -3.20 -5.58 4.10
C VAL A 86 -4.66 -5.99 4.03
N LEU A 87 -4.89 -7.30 3.85
CA LEU A 87 -6.24 -7.82 3.73
C LEU A 87 -7.04 -7.61 5.01
N THR A 88 -8.14 -6.86 4.91
CA THR A 88 -9.13 -6.72 5.99
C THR A 88 -10.50 -7.29 5.64
N THR A 89 -10.75 -7.52 4.35
CA THR A 89 -12.02 -8.00 3.76
C THR A 89 -11.73 -8.76 2.48
N ASP A 90 -12.59 -9.68 2.04
CA ASP A 90 -12.34 -10.57 0.87
C ASP A 90 -11.97 -9.86 -0.43
N LYS A 91 -12.36 -8.59 -0.58
CA LYS A 91 -11.99 -7.73 -1.70
C LYS A 91 -11.68 -6.33 -1.20
N ILE A 92 -10.59 -5.78 -1.72
CA ILE A 92 -10.21 -4.39 -1.49
C ILE A 92 -10.43 -3.59 -2.78
N LYS A 93 -11.03 -2.41 -2.64
CA LYS A 93 -11.21 -1.46 -3.75
C LYS A 93 -10.63 -0.10 -3.37
N LEU A 94 -9.82 0.45 -4.28
CA LEU A 94 -9.28 1.79 -4.22
C LEU A 94 -9.76 2.54 -5.46
N ASP A 95 -10.48 3.62 -5.27
CA ASP A 95 -10.99 4.44 -6.36
C ASP A 95 -10.15 5.72 -6.48
N THR A 96 -9.75 6.06 -7.70
CA THR A 96 -9.08 7.32 -8.03
C THR A 96 -9.93 8.16 -8.97
N ASP A 97 -9.45 9.36 -9.31
CA ASP A 97 -10.10 10.21 -10.31
C ASP A 97 -10.11 9.59 -11.71
N THR A 98 -9.15 8.73 -12.06
CA THR A 98 -9.01 8.20 -13.43
C THR A 98 -9.21 6.69 -13.56
N TYR A 99 -9.08 5.93 -12.48
CA TYR A 99 -9.27 4.48 -12.46
C TYR A 99 -9.69 3.95 -11.09
N SER A 100 -10.20 2.72 -11.08
CA SER A 100 -10.37 1.89 -9.89
C SER A 100 -9.32 0.77 -9.88
N MET A 101 -8.74 0.52 -8.72
CA MET A 101 -7.95 -0.68 -8.43
C MET A 101 -8.79 -1.63 -7.58
N SER A 102 -8.77 -2.93 -7.91
CA SER A 102 -9.27 -3.98 -7.03
C SER A 102 -8.19 -4.99 -6.72
N VAL A 103 -8.12 -5.43 -5.47
CA VAL A 103 -7.18 -6.46 -5.01
C VAL A 103 -7.97 -7.59 -4.35
N THR A 104 -7.67 -8.81 -4.75
CA THR A 104 -8.17 -10.05 -4.15
C THR A 104 -7.01 -10.96 -3.83
N PHE A 105 -7.07 -11.66 -2.71
CA PHE A 105 -6.01 -12.57 -2.29
C PHE A 105 -6.45 -14.02 -2.47
N ALA A 106 -5.50 -14.86 -2.86
CA ALA A 106 -5.68 -16.28 -2.98
C ALA A 106 -4.42 -16.99 -2.47
N VAL A 107 -4.63 -18.06 -1.73
CA VAL A 107 -3.55 -19.02 -1.44
C VAL A 107 -3.49 -19.99 -2.60
N ILE A 108 -2.40 -19.94 -3.36
CA ILE A 108 -2.17 -20.81 -4.51
C ILE A 108 -1.27 -21.95 -4.08
N GLY A 109 -1.75 -23.18 -4.31
CA GLY A 109 -1.05 -24.41 -4.01
C GLY A 109 -0.84 -25.27 -5.25
N GLY A 110 0.26 -26.02 -5.25
CA GLY A 110 0.61 -27.06 -6.22
C GLY A 110 1.47 -28.13 -5.55
N ASN A 111 2.42 -28.74 -6.26
CA ASN A 111 3.35 -29.72 -5.68
C ASN A 111 4.47 -29.10 -4.79
N GLY A 112 4.32 -27.83 -4.37
CA GLY A 112 5.32 -27.06 -3.61
C GLY A 112 4.69 -26.30 -2.43
N PRO A 113 5.47 -25.46 -1.73
CA PRO A 113 4.95 -24.67 -0.61
C PRO A 113 3.83 -23.72 -1.08
N LEU A 114 2.79 -23.61 -0.26
CA LEU A 114 1.68 -22.68 -0.51
C LEU A 114 2.21 -21.25 -0.66
N GLN A 115 1.75 -20.56 -1.69
CA GLN A 115 2.09 -19.15 -1.93
C GLN A 115 0.86 -18.27 -1.72
N ARG A 116 1.04 -17.18 -1.00
CA ARG A 116 0.01 -16.15 -0.84
C ARG A 116 0.17 -15.16 -1.99
N CYS A 117 -0.84 -15.11 -2.85
CA CYS A 117 -0.83 -14.29 -4.05
C CYS A 117 -1.96 -13.28 -4.01
N ALA A 118 -1.68 -12.10 -4.53
CA ALA A 118 -2.67 -11.06 -4.75
C ALA A 118 -2.88 -10.86 -6.24
N GLU A 119 -4.14 -10.85 -6.64
CA GLU A 119 -4.58 -10.48 -7.98
C GLU A 119 -5.04 -9.03 -7.95
N ILE A 120 -4.42 -8.20 -8.80
CA ILE A 120 -4.55 -6.74 -8.80
C ILE A 120 -5.02 -6.33 -10.19
N LYS A 121 -6.17 -5.67 -10.24
CA LYS A 121 -6.77 -5.18 -11.50
C LYS A 121 -6.92 -3.68 -11.45
N PHE A 122 -6.50 -3.02 -12.52
CA PHE A 122 -6.71 -1.60 -12.73
C PHE A 122 -7.67 -1.39 -13.89
N VAL A 123 -8.78 -0.72 -13.63
CA VAL A 123 -9.86 -0.47 -14.59
C VAL A 123 -10.07 1.04 -14.70
N ALA A 124 -9.99 1.60 -15.90
CA ALA A 124 -10.23 3.03 -16.08
C ALA A 124 -11.68 3.38 -15.74
N ASN A 125 -11.93 4.57 -15.22
CA ASN A 125 -13.28 4.97 -14.82
C ASN A 125 -14.21 4.98 -16.05
N GLY A 126 -15.35 4.28 -15.95
CA GLY A 126 -16.30 4.12 -17.05
C GLY A 126 -16.03 2.91 -17.96
N GLU A 127 -14.90 2.22 -17.77
CA GLU A 127 -14.58 0.98 -18.49
C GLU A 127 -14.97 -0.26 -17.68
N THR A 128 -15.12 -1.40 -18.37
CA THR A 128 -15.35 -2.71 -17.74
C THR A 128 -14.14 -3.63 -17.83
N LYS A 129 -13.26 -3.42 -18.81
CA LYS A 129 -12.05 -4.21 -19.00
C LYS A 129 -10.86 -3.59 -18.28
N PRO A 130 -10.03 -4.39 -17.59
CA PRO A 130 -8.82 -3.88 -16.98
C PRO A 130 -7.80 -3.47 -18.05
N PHE A 131 -7.12 -2.35 -17.82
CA PHE A 131 -5.99 -1.93 -18.66
C PHE A 131 -4.66 -2.47 -18.13
N ASP A 132 -4.61 -2.89 -16.86
CA ASP A 132 -3.49 -3.60 -16.26
C ASP A 132 -4.02 -4.65 -15.29
N HIS A 133 -3.39 -5.81 -15.28
CA HIS A 133 -3.72 -6.95 -14.44
C HIS A 133 -2.42 -7.63 -14.02
N ARG A 134 -2.22 -7.77 -12.71
CA ARG A 134 -1.01 -8.37 -12.13
C ARG A 134 -1.37 -9.39 -11.08
N GLN A 135 -0.56 -10.43 -11.01
CA GLN A 135 -0.55 -11.37 -9.89
C GLN A 135 0.81 -11.26 -9.23
N VAL A 136 0.83 -11.08 -7.91
CA VAL A 136 2.06 -10.92 -7.11
C VAL A 136 2.00 -11.89 -5.95
N CYS A 137 3.05 -12.69 -5.78
CA CYS A 137 3.11 -13.72 -4.74
C CYS A 137 4.25 -13.45 -3.74
N HIS A 138 3.91 -13.45 -2.46
CA HIS A 138 4.88 -13.30 -1.37
C HIS A 138 5.51 -14.66 -1.01
N PRO A 139 6.78 -14.69 -0.54
CA PRO A 139 7.64 -13.54 -0.18
C PRO A 139 8.62 -13.07 -1.28
N TYR A 140 8.52 -13.60 -2.50
CA TYR A 140 9.61 -13.47 -3.49
C TYR A 140 9.41 -12.35 -4.53
N GLU A 141 8.20 -11.83 -4.68
CA GLU A 141 7.91 -10.81 -5.68
C GLU A 141 8.09 -9.36 -5.18
N MET A 142 8.34 -8.44 -6.12
CA MET A 142 8.65 -7.03 -5.88
C MET A 142 7.40 -6.14 -5.75
N GLU A 143 7.62 -4.91 -5.28
CA GLU A 143 6.59 -3.86 -5.18
C GLU A 143 5.85 -3.61 -6.52
N VAL A 144 4.53 -3.46 -6.45
CA VAL A 144 3.69 -3.08 -7.60
C VAL A 144 3.72 -1.58 -7.79
N THR A 145 4.14 -1.12 -8.96
CA THR A 145 4.09 0.31 -9.30
C THR A 145 2.68 0.68 -9.72
N MET A 146 2.07 1.60 -8.98
CA MET A 146 0.76 2.14 -9.33
C MET A 146 0.86 3.16 -10.45
N PRO A 147 -0.08 3.15 -11.42
CA PRO A 147 -0.15 4.17 -12.44
C PRO A 147 -0.67 5.49 -11.84
N ASP A 148 -0.07 6.62 -12.23
CA ASP A 148 -0.55 7.95 -11.83
C ASP A 148 -1.84 8.37 -12.53
N LYS A 149 -2.17 7.72 -13.64
CA LYS A 149 -3.38 7.93 -14.43
C LYS A 149 -3.71 6.69 -15.27
N ALA A 150 -4.98 6.53 -15.62
CA ALA A 150 -5.39 5.59 -16.65
C ALA A 150 -4.75 5.95 -18.02
N PRO A 151 -4.45 4.97 -18.88
CA PRO A 151 -4.03 5.21 -20.25
C PRO A 151 -5.09 6.00 -21.03
N VAL A 152 -4.68 6.97 -21.85
CA VAL A 152 -5.58 7.82 -22.67
C VAL A 152 -6.32 7.01 -23.75
N HIS A 153 -5.78 5.85 -24.07
CA HIS A 153 -6.45 4.82 -24.86
C HIS A 153 -6.33 3.53 -24.08
N SER A 154 -7.40 3.14 -23.40
CA SER A 154 -7.65 1.77 -22.98
C SER A 154 -7.65 0.92 -24.25
N LYS A 155 -6.46 0.55 -24.75
CA LYS A 155 -6.34 -0.53 -25.72
C LYS A 155 -6.88 -1.74 -25.00
N THR A 156 -8.12 -2.05 -25.33
CA THR A 156 -8.83 -3.26 -24.98
C THR A 156 -7.85 -4.40 -25.16
N ILE A 157 -7.38 -5.00 -24.06
CA ILE A 157 -6.68 -6.28 -24.16
C ILE A 157 -7.73 -7.25 -24.72
N PRO A 158 -7.52 -7.84 -25.90
CA PRO A 158 -8.49 -8.71 -26.55
C PRO A 158 -8.81 -9.92 -25.67
#